data_AF-A0A1D6JQ68-F1
#
_entry.id   AF-A0A1D6JQ68-F1
#
_cell.length_a   1.000
_cell.length_b   1.000
_cell.length_c   1.000
_cell.angle_alpha   90.00
_cell.angle_beta   90.00
_cell.angle_gamma   90.00
#
_symmetry.space_group_name_H-M   'P 1'
#
loop_
_entity.id
_entity.type
_entity.pdbx_description
1 polymer ?
#
loop_
_entity_poly.entity_id
_entity_poly.type
_entity_poly.pdbx_seq_one_letter_code
_entity_poly.pdbx_strand_id
1 'polypeptide(L)'
;MRSLAGVSFIVLAVVVVAGAASARFVDPPDADVPAGTHPLQIGRFAVLVYNLNRGAKLKYVGVSNSDRHPHQGGVRYKMVVTAADASGATAQYQVVVWGIPGTFQWMLLEFKKIN
;
A
#
# COMPACT_ATOMS: atom_id res chain seq x y z
N MET A 1 3.40 -29.42 -49.40
CA MET A 1 3.18 -27.97 -49.61
C MET A 1 2.28 -27.48 -48.49
N ARG A 2 2.56 -26.31 -47.89
CA ARG A 2 1.91 -25.64 -46.72
C ARG A 2 2.65 -25.85 -45.39
N SER A 3 3.70 -25.05 -45.23
CA SER A 3 4.49 -24.82 -44.02
C SER A 3 3.69 -23.98 -43.01
N LEU A 4 3.56 -24.46 -41.78
CA LEU A 4 3.07 -23.71 -40.62
C LEU A 4 4.25 -22.91 -40.06
N ALA A 5 4.36 -21.65 -40.45
CA ALA A 5 5.33 -20.71 -39.89
C ALA A 5 4.90 -20.37 -38.44
N GLY A 6 5.52 -21.04 -37.47
CA GLY A 6 5.43 -20.71 -36.05
C GLY A 6 6.13 -19.38 -35.79
N VAL A 7 5.34 -18.36 -35.46
CA VAL A 7 5.84 -17.04 -35.07
C VAL A 7 6.28 -17.12 -33.61
N SER A 8 7.57 -17.29 -33.39
CA SER A 8 8.22 -17.19 -32.09
C SER A 8 8.46 -15.72 -31.74
N PHE A 9 7.72 -15.18 -30.78
CA PHE A 9 8.01 -13.87 -30.17
C PHE A 9 8.99 -14.07 -29.00
N ILE A 10 10.26 -13.73 -29.23
CA ILE A 10 11.26 -13.61 -28.17
C ILE A 10 11.20 -12.18 -27.64
N VAL A 11 10.64 -11.99 -26.44
CA VAL A 11 10.70 -10.72 -25.72
C VAL A 11 11.92 -10.76 -24.80
N LEU A 12 12.98 -10.08 -25.23
CA LEU A 12 14.18 -9.84 -24.45
C LEU A 12 13.94 -8.62 -23.54
N ALA A 13 13.64 -8.86 -22.26
CA ALA A 13 13.59 -7.80 -21.25
C ALA A 13 14.98 -7.64 -20.60
N VAL A 14 15.72 -6.63 -21.04
CA VAL A 14 16.95 -6.19 -20.37
C VAL A 14 16.57 -5.41 -19.11
N VAL A 15 16.86 -5.98 -17.95
CA VAL A 15 16.74 -5.30 -16.65
C VAL A 15 18.12 -4.77 -16.25
N VAL A 16 18.33 -3.47 -16.44
CA VAL A 16 19.48 -2.74 -15.87
C VAL A 16 19.07 -2.29 -14.45
N VAL A 17 19.51 -3.03 -13.43
CA VAL A 17 19.50 -2.55 -12.05
C VAL A 17 20.90 -2.02 -11.75
N ALA A 18 21.14 -0.77 -12.15
CA ALA A 18 22.35 -0.03 -11.83
C ALA A 18 22.09 0.88 -10.62
N GLY A 19 22.58 0.47 -9.45
CA GLY A 19 23.08 1.36 -8.40
C GLY A 19 22.13 2.41 -7.82
N ALA A 20 21.16 1.99 -7.00
CA ALA A 20 20.70 2.84 -5.91
C ALA A 20 21.68 2.64 -4.75
N ALA A 21 22.64 3.57 -4.60
CA ALA A 21 23.49 3.65 -3.42
C ALA A 21 22.60 3.61 -2.18
N SER A 22 22.94 2.73 -1.23
CA SER A 22 22.19 2.53 0.01
C SER A 22 22.24 3.80 0.88
N ALA A 23 21.38 4.77 0.57
CA ALA A 23 20.95 5.73 1.57
C ALA A 23 20.24 4.89 2.63
N ARG A 24 20.94 4.62 3.73
CA ARG A 24 20.33 3.98 4.89
C ARG A 24 19.26 4.94 5.35
N PHE A 25 18.01 4.54 5.16
CA PHE A 25 16.92 5.28 5.75
C PHE A 25 17.09 5.21 7.28
N VAL A 26 17.33 6.36 7.88
CA VAL A 26 17.36 6.52 9.33
C VAL A 26 15.96 6.92 9.75
N ASP A 27 15.41 6.20 10.72
CA ASP A 27 14.09 6.52 11.26
C ASP A 27 14.09 7.91 11.89
N PRO A 28 13.13 8.78 11.53
CA PRO A 28 12.99 10.05 12.23
C PRO A 28 12.65 9.77 13.70
N PRO A 29 13.07 10.61 14.65
CA PRO A 29 12.59 10.49 16.02
C PRO A 29 11.07 10.69 16.05
N ASP A 30 10.37 10.05 16.99
CA ASP A 30 8.90 10.10 17.09
C ASP A 30 8.34 11.54 17.12
N ALA A 31 9.07 12.47 17.73
CA ALA A 31 8.71 13.88 17.85
C ALA A 31 8.65 14.62 16.49
N ASP A 32 9.39 14.15 15.49
CA ASP A 32 9.47 14.77 14.16
C ASP A 32 8.40 14.24 13.20
N VAL A 33 7.65 13.21 13.59
CA VAL A 33 6.54 12.70 12.79
C VAL A 33 5.39 13.72 12.83
N PRO A 34 5.00 14.32 11.69
CA PRO A 34 3.95 15.31 11.68
C PRO A 34 2.67 14.76 12.30
N ALA A 35 2.13 15.47 13.29
CA ALA A 35 0.91 15.07 13.96
C ALA A 35 -0.27 14.88 12.98
N GLY A 36 -0.23 15.56 11.84
CA GLY A 36 -1.32 15.78 10.89
C GLY A 36 -1.55 14.73 9.80
N THR A 37 -0.90 13.56 9.79
CA THR A 37 -1.35 12.52 8.84
C THR A 37 -2.66 11.92 9.32
N HIS A 38 -3.76 12.41 8.74
CA HIS A 38 -5.13 12.08 9.13
C HIS A 38 -5.45 10.60 8.84
N PRO A 39 -5.71 9.76 9.86
CA PRO A 39 -6.00 8.33 9.69
C PRO A 39 -7.12 8.04 8.68
N LEU A 40 -8.09 8.94 8.54
CA LEU A 40 -9.15 8.89 7.54
C LEU A 40 -8.61 8.80 6.10
N GLN A 41 -7.62 9.64 5.76
CA GLN A 41 -7.05 9.66 4.41
C GLN A 41 -6.25 8.39 4.13
N ILE A 42 -5.46 7.94 5.12
CA ILE A 42 -4.66 6.71 4.99
C ILE A 42 -5.57 5.48 4.86
N GLY A 43 -6.69 5.44 5.61
CA GLY A 43 -7.68 4.38 5.49
C GLY A 43 -8.35 4.33 4.10
N ARG A 44 -8.70 5.50 3.54
CA ARG A 44 -9.23 5.58 2.17
C ARG A 44 -8.21 5.14 1.12
N PHE A 45 -6.95 5.58 1.26
CA PHE A 45 -5.84 5.14 0.43
C PHE A 45 -5.68 3.62 0.45
N ALA A 46 -5.68 3.01 1.64
CA ALA A 46 -5.53 1.57 1.79
C ALA A 46 -6.64 0.79 1.07
N VAL A 47 -7.91 1.21 1.22
CA VAL A 47 -9.04 0.58 0.52
C VAL A 47 -8.92 0.73 -0.99
N LEU A 48 -8.53 1.90 -1.48
CA LEU A 48 -8.34 2.16 -2.90
C LEU A 48 -7.25 1.25 -3.50
N VAL A 49 -6.06 1.22 -2.88
CA VAL A 49 -4.94 0.39 -3.36
C VAL A 49 -5.30 -1.10 -3.29
N TYR A 50 -5.98 -1.54 -2.23
CA TYR A 50 -6.46 -2.91 -2.13
C TYR A 50 -7.42 -3.28 -3.26
N ASN A 51 -8.42 -2.42 -3.54
CA ASN A 51 -9.38 -2.64 -4.63
C ASN A 51 -8.67 -2.73 -5.99
N LEU A 52 -7.72 -1.84 -6.26
CA LEU A 52 -6.95 -1.83 -7.50
C LEU A 52 -6.11 -3.12 -7.65
N ASN A 53 -5.44 -3.56 -6.58
CA ASN A 53 -4.54 -4.71 -6.61
C ASN A 53 -5.28 -6.05 -6.61
N ARG A 54 -6.49 -6.13 -6.05
CA ARG A 54 -7.23 -7.38 -5.87
C ARG A 54 -8.50 -7.50 -6.72
N GLY A 55 -8.84 -6.47 -7.50
CA GLY A 55 -10.12 -6.39 -8.21
C GLY A 55 -11.33 -6.37 -7.26
N ALA A 56 -11.13 -5.95 -6.01
CA ALA A 56 -12.19 -5.87 -5.02
C ALA A 56 -13.02 -4.58 -5.18
N LYS A 57 -14.20 -4.54 -4.56
CA LYS A 57 -15.12 -3.38 -4.58
C LYS A 57 -15.51 -2.97 -3.17
N LEU A 58 -14.52 -2.88 -2.28
CA LEU A 58 -14.74 -2.45 -0.90
C LEU A 58 -15.00 -0.93 -0.86
N LYS A 59 -15.98 -0.51 -0.08
CA LYS A 59 -16.29 0.90 0.22
C LYS A 59 -15.77 1.24 1.61
N TYR A 60 -14.93 2.26 1.71
CA TYR A 60 -14.46 2.77 3.01
C TYR A 60 -15.64 3.23 3.88
N VAL A 61 -15.66 2.80 5.14
CA VAL A 61 -16.67 3.21 6.14
C VAL A 61 -16.05 4.04 7.26
N GLY A 62 -14.93 3.58 7.83
CA GLY A 62 -14.30 4.25 8.97
C GLY A 62 -12.92 3.68 9.30
N VAL A 63 -12.26 4.32 10.25
CA VAL A 63 -10.95 3.91 10.76
C VAL A 63 -10.93 4.03 12.28
N SER A 64 -10.29 3.08 12.95
CA SER A 64 -10.06 3.06 14.39
C SER A 64 -8.66 2.50 14.70
N ASN A 65 -8.26 2.59 15.97
CA ASN A 65 -7.02 2.01 16.50
C ASN A 65 -5.78 2.35 15.65
N SER A 66 -5.63 3.64 15.33
CA SER A 66 -4.53 4.12 14.50
C SER A 66 -3.29 4.43 15.33
N ASP A 67 -2.27 3.62 15.15
CA ASP A 67 -0.93 3.82 15.70
C ASP A 67 0.04 4.19 14.58
N ARG A 68 1.10 4.93 14.94
CA ARG A 68 2.16 5.32 14.01
C ARG A 68 3.52 5.11 14.66
N HIS A 69 4.47 4.67 13.86
CA HIS A 69 5.85 4.43 14.29
C HIS A 69 6.80 4.82 13.16
N PRO A 70 7.90 5.53 13.45
CA PRO A 70 9.02 5.70 12.52
C PRO A 70 9.48 4.36 11.99
N HIS A 71 9.73 4.29 10.69
CA HIS A 71 10.22 3.07 10.07
C HIS A 71 10.84 3.35 8.70
N GLN A 72 12.02 2.78 8.45
CA GLN A 72 12.82 2.99 7.26
C GLN A 72 12.73 4.42 6.70
N GLY A 73 12.95 5.45 7.54
CA GLY A 73 13.01 6.86 7.12
C GLY A 73 11.67 7.46 6.66
N GLY A 74 10.59 6.73 6.87
CA GLY A 74 9.22 7.22 6.80
C GLY A 74 8.48 6.86 8.07
N VAL A 75 7.17 6.67 7.95
CA VAL A 75 6.28 6.34 9.06
C VAL A 75 5.44 5.15 8.66
N ARG A 76 5.43 4.13 9.52
CA ARG A 76 4.53 2.99 9.45
C ARG A 76 3.27 3.28 10.28
N TYR A 77 2.14 3.29 9.61
CA TYR A 77 0.81 3.45 10.18
C TYR A 77 0.14 2.08 10.29
N LYS A 78 -0.24 1.68 11.50
CA LYS A 78 -1.04 0.49 11.75
C LYS A 78 -2.42 0.94 12.19
N MET A 79 -3.47 0.44 11.57
CA MET A 79 -4.84 0.83 11.89
C MET A 79 -5.83 -0.28 11.61
N VAL A 80 -7.04 -0.12 12.13
CA VAL A 80 -8.20 -0.95 11.78
C VAL A 80 -9.11 -0.14 10.86
N VAL A 81 -9.30 -0.61 9.63
CA VAL A 81 -10.23 0.00 8.67
C VAL A 81 -11.51 -0.82 8.63
N THR A 82 -12.65 -0.15 8.74
CA THR A 82 -13.95 -0.75 8.44
C THR A 82 -14.30 -0.47 6.99
N ALA A 83 -14.64 -1.50 6.24
CA ALA A 83 -15.08 -1.38 4.85
C ALA A 83 -16.31 -2.26 4.58
N ALA A 84 -17.17 -1.80 3.69
CA ALA A 84 -18.36 -2.53 3.23
C ALA A 84 -18.08 -3.19 1.88
N ASP A 85 -18.55 -4.41 1.67
CA ASP A 85 -18.54 -5.02 0.34
C ASP A 85 -19.69 -4.51 -0.54
N ALA A 86 -19.83 -5.10 -1.74
CA ALA A 86 -20.88 -4.73 -2.68
C ALA A 86 -22.31 -5.06 -2.18
N SER A 87 -22.46 -5.96 -1.21
CA SER A 87 -23.75 -6.26 -0.56
C SER A 87 -24.08 -5.30 0.57
N GLY A 88 -23.14 -4.44 0.98
CA GLY A 88 -23.27 -3.56 2.12
C GLY A 88 -22.84 -4.18 3.45
N ALA A 89 -22.44 -5.46 3.45
CA ALA A 89 -21.90 -6.10 4.64
C ALA A 89 -20.57 -5.46 5.04
N THR A 90 -20.45 -5.07 6.31
CA THR A 90 -19.24 -4.43 6.83
C THR A 90 -18.30 -5.44 7.48
N ALA A 91 -17.00 -5.22 7.32
CA ALA A 91 -15.96 -5.98 8.00
C ALA A 91 -14.82 -5.06 8.43
N GLN A 92 -14.09 -5.49 9.45
CA GLN A 92 -12.88 -4.82 9.91
C GLN A 92 -11.64 -5.46 9.28
N TYR A 93 -10.65 -4.63 9.01
CA TYR A 93 -9.39 -5.01 8.37
C TYR A 93 -8.23 -4.40 9.12
N GLN A 94 -7.26 -5.23 9.49
CA GLN A 94 -5.96 -4.75 9.92
C GLN A 94 -5.21 -4.25 8.69
N VAL A 95 -4.76 -3.00 8.76
CA VAL A 95 -4.08 -2.31 7.68
C VAL A 95 -2.74 -1.79 8.18
N VAL A 96 -1.71 -2.02 7.38
CA VAL A 96 -0.39 -1.41 7.58
C VAL A 96 -0.01 -0.63 6.33
N VAL A 97 0.23 0.67 6.48
CA VAL A 97 0.67 1.57 5.42
C VAL A 97 2.00 2.16 5.83
N TRP A 98 2.93 2.27 4.89
CA TRP A 98 4.16 3.02 5.07
C TRP A 98 4.17 4.21 4.13
N GLY A 99 4.69 5.35 4.59
CA GLY A 99 4.92 6.48 3.71
C GLY A 99 5.76 7.57 4.36
N ILE A 100 6.26 8.49 3.55
CA ILE A 100 7.06 9.62 4.01
C ILE A 100 6.14 10.86 3.98
N PRO A 101 5.78 11.44 5.15
CA PRO A 101 4.95 12.64 5.23
C PRO A 101 5.49 13.78 4.37
N GLY A 102 4.60 14.52 3.70
CA GLY A 102 4.99 15.61 2.81
C GLY A 102 5.45 15.17 1.41
N THR A 103 5.48 13.85 1.13
CA THR A 103 5.84 13.30 -0.18
C THR A 103 4.70 12.47 -0.78
N PHE A 104 4.87 12.04 -2.03
CA PHE A 104 3.98 11.07 -2.69
C PHE A 104 4.40 9.61 -2.48
N GLN A 105 5.43 9.35 -1.67
CA GLN A 105 5.91 7.99 -1.41
C GLN A 105 5.04 7.32 -0.34
N TRP A 106 4.07 6.53 -0.79
CA TRP A 106 3.14 5.79 0.06
C TRP A 106 2.96 4.37 -0.47
N MET A 107 2.89 3.40 0.43
CA MET A 107 2.78 1.99 0.10
C MET A 107 1.87 1.28 1.10
N LEU A 108 0.93 0.49 0.56
CA LEU A 108 0.15 -0.45 1.35
C LEU A 108 0.98 -1.70 1.59
N LEU A 109 1.35 -1.97 2.85
CA LEU A 109 2.15 -3.13 3.23
C LEU A 109 1.28 -4.34 3.55
N GLU A 110 0.16 -4.11 4.25
CA GLU A 110 -0.74 -5.17 4.68
C GLU A 110 -2.19 -4.69 4.62
N PHE A 111 -3.07 -5.58 4.17
CA PHE A 111 -4.52 -5.40 4.22
C PHE A 111 -5.17 -6.76 4.47
N LYS A 112 -5.52 -7.04 5.73
CA LYS A 112 -5.98 -8.35 6.19
C LYS A 112 -7.31 -8.22 6.92
N LYS A 113 -8.31 -9.01 6.55
CA LYS A 113 -9.59 -9.08 7.26
C LYS A 113 -9.37 -9.59 8.69
N ILE A 114 -9.93 -8.89 9.67
CA ILE A 114 -9.99 -9.34 11.07
C ILE A 114 -11.23 -10.23 11.17
N ASN A 115 -11.03 -11.46 11.64
CA ASN A 115 -12.07 -12.47 11.70
C ASN A 115 -12.80 -12.42 13.04
#